data_AF-A0A4Q7L415-F1
#
_entry.id   AF-A0A4Q7L415-F1
#
_cell.length_a   1.000
_cell.length_b   1.000
_cell.length_c   1.000
_cell.angle_alpha   90.00
_cell.angle_beta   90.00
_cell.angle_gamma   90.00
#
_symmetry.space_group_name_H-M   'P 1'
#
loop_
_entity.id
_entity.type
_entity.pdbx_description
1 polymer ?
#
loop_
_entity_poly.entity_id
_entity_poly.type
_entity_poly.pdbx_seq_one_letter_code
_entity_poly.pdbx_strand_id
1 'polypeptide(L)'
;MCAIDALGIPAMLDTDAVITSRDPETGEPITVQVTGGGTDWRPANAVVHLGSRADCRTTTSAESCCGYINFFGHRRGALTWAARHPEIDSLVLDQDQALAEDVRCFGDLLS
;
A
#
# COMPACT_ATOMS: atom_id res chain seq x y z
N MET A 1 8.60 -5.68 -2.82
CA MET A 1 8.34 -4.49 -2.00
C MET A 1 7.02 -3.90 -2.46
N CYS A 2 6.06 -3.76 -1.55
CA CYS A 2 4.71 -3.26 -1.84
C CYS A 2 4.44 -1.88 -1.22
N ALA A 3 3.22 -1.36 -1.43
CA ALA A 3 2.78 -0.11 -0.82
C ALA A 3 2.84 -0.14 0.73
N ILE A 4 2.47 -1.26 1.37
CA ILE A 4 2.54 -1.39 2.84
C ILE A 4 3.99 -1.44 3.33
N ASP A 5 4.89 -2.14 2.64
CA ASP A 5 6.33 -2.13 2.98
C ASP A 5 6.92 -0.72 2.89
N ALA A 6 6.53 0.02 1.85
CA ALA A 6 7.03 1.37 1.62
C ALA A 6 6.62 2.34 2.74
N LEU A 7 5.44 2.14 3.34
CA LEU A 7 4.95 2.92 4.49
C LEU A 7 5.58 2.43 5.81
N GLY A 8 5.62 1.12 6.01
CA GLY A 8 6.05 0.51 7.28
C GLY A 8 7.54 0.58 7.56
N ILE A 9 8.40 0.48 6.53
CA ILE A 9 9.85 0.48 6.75
C ILE A 9 10.36 1.82 7.32
N PRO A 10 10.00 2.99 6.76
CA PRO A 10 10.38 4.28 7.34
C PRO A 10 9.84 4.48 8.77
N ALA A 11 8.60 4.07 9.02
CA ALA A 11 7.98 4.16 10.34
C ALA A 11 8.72 3.29 11.38
N MET A 12 9.03 2.03 11.01
CA MET A 12 9.79 1.09 11.85
C MET A 12 11.20 1.60 12.16
N LEU A 13 11.84 2.28 11.21
CA LEU A 13 13.20 2.82 11.37
C LEU A 13 13.23 4.21 12.02
N ASP A 14 12.08 4.79 12.37
CA ASP A 14 11.94 6.16 12.85
C ASP A 14 12.70 7.17 11.97
N THR A 15 12.54 7.05 10.65
CA THR A 15 13.21 7.91 9.67
C THR A 15 12.24 8.55 8.70
N ASP A 16 12.56 9.77 8.29
CA ASP A 16 11.89 10.44 7.18
C ASP A 16 12.16 9.70 5.86
N ALA A 17 11.18 9.72 4.96
CA ALA A 17 11.28 9.09 3.64
C ALA A 17 10.39 9.80 2.61
N VAL A 18 10.74 9.63 1.33
CA VAL A 18 9.88 10.01 0.20
C VAL A 18 9.59 8.76 -0.62
N ILE A 19 8.34 8.32 -0.60
CA ILE A 19 7.85 7.19 -1.35
C ILE A 19 7.32 7.72 -2.68
N THR A 20 7.75 7.13 -3.80
CA THR A 20 7.23 7.46 -5.12
C THR A 20 6.67 6.22 -5.80
N SER A 21 5.52 6.37 -6.43
CA SER A 21 4.80 5.32 -7.14
C SER A 21 4.03 5.92 -8.32
N ARG A 22 3.30 5.08 -9.05
CA ARG A 22 2.41 5.48 -10.14
C ARG A 22 1.10 4.72 -10.03
N ASP A 23 0.01 5.41 -10.29
CA ASP A 23 -1.30 4.78 -10.39
C ASP A 23 -1.25 3.69 -11.49
N PRO A 24 -1.58 2.42 -11.18
CA PRO A 24 -1.54 1.32 -12.15
C PRO A 24 -2.45 1.51 -13.36
N GLU A 25 -3.52 2.30 -13.23
CA GLU A 25 -4.50 2.56 -14.28
C GLU A 25 -4.12 3.73 -15.16
N THR A 26 -3.74 4.84 -14.53
CA THR A 26 -3.55 6.12 -15.24
C THR A 26 -2.07 6.44 -15.51
N GLY A 27 -1.14 5.79 -14.79
CA GLY A 27 0.28 6.10 -14.82
C GLY A 27 0.67 7.41 -14.13
N GLU A 28 -0.32 8.12 -13.56
CA GLU A 28 -0.10 9.39 -12.86
C GLU A 28 0.77 9.18 -11.62
N PRO A 29 1.66 10.13 -11.31
CA PRO A 29 2.57 9.99 -10.17
C PRO A 29 1.82 10.05 -8.84
N ILE A 30 2.25 9.21 -7.91
CA ILE A 30 1.83 9.22 -6.51
C ILE A 30 3.07 9.38 -5.65
N THR A 31 3.04 10.33 -4.72
CA THR A 31 4.12 10.57 -3.76
C THR A 31 3.56 10.57 -2.35
N VAL A 32 4.22 9.88 -1.43
CA VAL A 32 3.93 9.95 0.01
C VAL A 32 5.19 10.41 0.71
N GLN A 33 5.11 11.54 1.39
CA GLN A 33 6.20 12.07 2.20
C GLN A 33 5.97 11.67 3.65
N VAL A 34 6.92 10.95 4.23
CA VAL A 34 6.95 10.57 5.65
C VAL A 34 7.89 11.54 6.36
N THR A 35 7.39 12.26 7.36
CA THR A 35 8.19 13.22 8.12
C THR A 35 7.74 13.25 9.57
N GLY A 36 8.66 12.98 10.51
CA GLY A 36 8.38 13.04 11.95
C GLY A 36 7.19 12.19 12.39
N GLY A 37 7.03 10.98 11.81
CA GLY A 37 5.93 10.06 12.09
C GLY A 37 4.59 10.41 11.42
N GLY A 38 4.50 11.54 10.72
CA GLY A 38 3.33 11.90 9.91
C GLY A 38 3.53 11.59 8.43
N THR A 39 2.43 11.56 7.66
CA THR A 39 2.47 11.36 6.21
C THR A 39 1.69 12.42 5.44
N ASP A 40 2.26 12.98 4.37
CA ASP A 40 1.59 13.82 3.36
C ASP A 40 1.48 13.06 2.03
N TRP A 41 0.26 12.91 1.51
CA TRP A 41 -0.02 12.10 0.33
C TRP A 41 -0.40 12.98 -0.86
N ARG A 42 0.17 12.67 -2.03
CA ARG A 42 -0.10 13.36 -3.28
C ARG A 42 -0.37 12.34 -4.39
N PRO A 43 -1.57 12.32 -4.99
CA PRO A 43 -2.71 13.18 -4.69
C PRO A 43 -3.31 12.91 -3.29
N ALA A 44 -3.97 13.90 -2.70
CA ALA A 44 -4.47 13.84 -1.32
C ALA A 44 -5.56 12.78 -1.09
N ASN A 45 -6.18 12.30 -2.16
CA ASN A 45 -7.17 11.22 -2.17
C ASN A 45 -6.59 9.87 -2.58
N ALA A 46 -5.25 9.75 -2.61
CA ALA A 46 -4.59 8.48 -2.85
C ALA A 46 -4.96 7.45 -1.79
N VAL A 47 -5.01 6.19 -2.22
CA VAL A 47 -5.44 5.03 -1.43
C VAL A 47 -4.49 3.86 -1.66
N VAL A 48 -4.55 2.85 -0.80
CA VAL A 48 -3.87 1.57 -1.01
C VAL A 48 -4.88 0.50 -1.37
N HIS A 49 -4.64 -0.19 -2.48
CA HIS A 49 -5.32 -1.44 -2.81
C HIS A 49 -4.53 -2.59 -2.20
N LEU A 50 -5.16 -3.35 -1.31
CA LEU A 50 -4.64 -4.59 -0.75
C LEU A 50 -5.27 -5.76 -1.52
N GLY A 51 -4.50 -6.40 -2.38
CA GLY A 51 -4.92 -7.60 -3.10
C GLY A 51 -4.28 -8.86 -2.53
N SER A 52 -5.05 -9.92 -2.38
CA SER A 52 -4.54 -11.26 -2.06
C SER A 52 -5.19 -12.28 -2.98
N ARG A 53 -4.41 -13.19 -3.57
CA ARG A 53 -4.98 -14.35 -4.26
C ARG A 53 -5.11 -15.51 -3.26
N ALA A 54 -6.05 -16.43 -3.51
CA ALA A 54 -6.28 -17.55 -2.60
C ALA A 54 -5.04 -18.44 -2.38
N ASP A 55 -4.13 -18.51 -3.36
CA ASP A 55 -2.84 -19.19 -3.28
C ASP A 55 -1.82 -18.47 -2.39
N CYS A 56 -1.92 -17.15 -2.24
CA CYS A 56 -1.08 -16.32 -1.37
C CYS A 56 -1.28 -16.65 0.12
N ARG A 57 -2.45 -17.18 0.51
CA ARG A 57 -2.66 -17.71 1.88
C ARG A 57 -1.80 -18.95 2.19
N THR A 58 -1.25 -19.59 1.15
CA THR A 58 -0.46 -20.83 1.27
C THR A 58 1.01 -20.66 0.91
N THR A 59 1.41 -19.51 0.35
CA THR A 59 2.79 -19.24 -0.03
C THR A 59 3.36 -18.08 0.80
N THR A 60 4.52 -18.30 1.43
CA THR A 60 5.25 -17.30 2.23
C THR A 60 6.06 -16.31 1.39
N SER A 61 5.89 -16.30 0.06
CA SER A 61 6.69 -15.43 -0.79
C SER A 61 6.11 -14.02 -0.82
N ALA A 62 6.94 -13.04 -0.45
CA ALA A 62 6.64 -11.63 -0.64
C ALA A 62 6.28 -11.32 -2.10
N GLU A 63 6.81 -12.04 -3.09
CA GLU A 63 6.49 -11.83 -4.51
C GLU A 63 5.05 -12.18 -4.87
N SER A 64 4.45 -13.17 -4.19
CA SER A 64 3.06 -13.59 -4.44
C SER A 64 2.05 -12.62 -3.82
N CYS A 65 2.29 -12.14 -2.60
CA CYS A 65 1.40 -11.20 -1.92
C CYS A 65 1.60 -9.74 -2.36
N CYS A 66 2.85 -9.29 -2.57
CA CYS A 66 3.15 -7.87 -2.80
C CYS A 66 2.76 -7.37 -4.19
N GLY A 67 2.62 -8.25 -5.18
CA GLY A 67 2.31 -7.85 -6.57
C GLY A 67 0.97 -7.12 -6.72
N TYR A 68 0.06 -7.29 -5.76
CA TYR A 68 -1.28 -6.72 -5.79
C TYR A 68 -1.53 -5.66 -4.70
N ILE A 69 -0.48 -5.26 -3.97
CA ILE A 69 -0.55 -4.26 -2.92
C ILE A 69 0.03 -2.94 -3.45
N ASN A 70 -0.83 -2.10 -4.03
CA ASN A 70 -0.45 -0.95 -4.85
C ASN A 70 -1.13 0.35 -4.41
N PHE A 71 -0.49 1.49 -4.67
CA PHE A 71 -1.11 2.80 -4.54
C PHE A 71 -2.02 3.11 -5.74
N PHE A 72 -3.13 3.80 -5.50
CA PHE A 72 -3.97 4.40 -6.53
C PHE A 72 -4.22 5.86 -6.21
N GLY A 73 -4.30 6.72 -7.22
CA GLY A 73 -4.52 8.15 -7.03
C GLY A 73 -5.91 8.47 -6.49
N HIS A 74 -6.86 7.52 -6.57
CA HIS A 74 -8.18 7.68 -5.99
C HIS A 74 -8.93 6.34 -5.79
N ARG A 75 -9.83 6.30 -4.80
CA ARG A 75 -10.64 5.12 -4.45
C ARG A 75 -11.41 4.52 -5.63
N ARG A 76 -12.02 5.36 -6.48
CA ARG A 76 -12.80 4.88 -7.62
C ARG A 76 -11.93 4.14 -8.64
N GLY A 77 -10.69 4.61 -8.89
CA GLY A 77 -9.74 3.92 -9.76
C GLY A 77 -9.38 2.54 -9.23
N ALA A 78 -9.04 2.45 -7.94
CA ALA A 78 -8.74 1.17 -7.27
C ALA A 78 -9.90 0.17 -7.37
N LEU A 79 -11.14 0.61 -7.11
CA LEU A 79 -12.32 -0.25 -7.21
C LEU A 79 -12.61 -0.70 -8.65
N THR A 80 -12.38 0.19 -9.63
CA THR A 80 -12.54 -0.14 -11.05
C THR A 80 -11.51 -1.17 -11.49
N TRP A 81 -10.26 -1.02 -11.05
CA TRP A 81 -9.21 -2.00 -11.26
C TRP A 81 -9.57 -3.36 -10.63
N ALA A 82 -10.01 -3.36 -9.36
CA ALA A 82 -10.42 -4.57 -8.64
C ALA A 82 -11.55 -5.32 -9.35
N ALA A 83 -12.57 -4.59 -9.85
CA ALA A 83 -13.69 -5.19 -10.58
C ALA A 83 -13.26 -5.91 -11.88
N ARG A 84 -12.11 -5.55 -12.47
CA ARG A 84 -11.56 -6.21 -13.66
C ARG A 84 -10.61 -7.36 -13.34
N HIS A 85 -10.27 -7.56 -12.06
CA HIS A 85 -9.43 -8.66 -11.58
C HIS A 85 -10.17 -9.46 -10.50
N PRO A 86 -11.33 -10.06 -10.83
CA PRO A 86 -12.17 -10.76 -9.85
C PRO A 86 -11.50 -12.02 -9.25
N GLU A 87 -10.38 -12.47 -9.81
CA GLU A 87 -9.55 -13.55 -9.27
C GLU A 87 -8.72 -13.13 -8.03
N ILE A 88 -8.74 -11.84 -7.67
CA ILE A 88 -8.02 -11.27 -6.54
C ILE A 88 -9.05 -10.88 -5.46
N ASP A 89 -8.84 -11.34 -4.22
CA ASP A 89 -9.56 -10.82 -3.06
C ASP A 89 -9.04 -9.39 -2.80
N SER A 90 -9.87 -8.39 -3.09
CA SER A 90 -9.50 -6.98 -3.06
C SER A 90 -10.12 -6.23 -1.87
N LEU A 91 -9.28 -5.46 -1.18
CA LEU A 91 -9.69 -4.48 -0.18
C LEU A 91 -9.05 -3.12 -0.50
N VAL A 92 -9.82 -2.04 -0.44
CA VAL A 92 -9.31 -0.68 -0.67
C VAL A 92 -9.30 0.09 0.64
N LEU A 93 -8.09 0.41 1.10
CA LEU A 93 -7.78 1.11 2.33
C LEU A 93 -7.61 2.60 2.06
N ASP A 94 -8.20 3.44 2.91
CA ASP A 94 -7.78 4.84 2.99
C ASP A 94 -6.40 4.97 3.68
N GLN A 95 -5.94 6.21 3.88
CA GLN A 95 -4.60 6.49 4.40
C GLN A 95 -4.45 5.99 5.84
N ASP A 96 -5.42 6.29 6.71
CA ASP A 96 -5.38 5.87 8.12
C ASP A 96 -5.43 4.34 8.24
N GLN A 97 -6.24 3.69 7.42
CA GLN A 97 -6.31 2.23 7.36
C GLN A 97 -5.00 1.62 6.86
N ALA A 98 -4.37 2.20 5.85
CA ALA A 98 -3.10 1.72 5.32
C ALA A 98 -1.97 1.84 6.35
N LEU A 99 -1.92 2.95 7.09
CA LEU A 99 -0.97 3.13 8.20
C LEU A 99 -1.24 2.13 9.33
N ALA A 100 -2.51 1.87 9.68
CA ALA A 100 -2.81 0.85 10.69
C ALA A 100 -2.36 -0.57 10.28
N GLU A 101 -2.40 -0.90 8.99
CA GLU A 101 -1.86 -2.17 8.49
C GLU A 101 -0.32 -2.21 8.52
N ASP A 102 0.37 -1.09 8.29
CA ASP A 102 1.83 -1.05 8.42
C ASP A 102 2.29 -1.33 9.86
N VAL A 103 1.61 -0.77 10.86
CA VAL A 103 1.93 -0.99 12.27
C VAL A 103 1.69 -2.45 12.64
N ARG A 104 0.64 -3.08 12.12
CA ARG A 104 0.39 -4.52 12.32
C ARG A 104 1.50 -5.39 11.71
N CYS A 105 2.08 -4.97 10.59
CA CYS A 105 3.13 -5.72 9.92
C CYS A 105 4.52 -5.51 10.54
N PHE A 106 4.83 -4.31 11.04
CA PHE A 106 6.20 -3.92 11.41
C PHE A 106 6.38 -3.43 12.86
N GLY A 107 5.30 -3.10 13.59
CA GLY A 107 5.37 -2.38 14.86
C GLY A 107 6.19 -3.05 15.96
N ASP A 108 6.17 -4.38 16.03
CA ASP A 108 6.90 -5.15 17.05
C ASP A 108 8.17 -5.82 16.48
N LEU A 109 8.57 -5.50 15.25
CA LEU A 109 9.68 -6.22 14.60
C LEU A 109 11.04 -5.89 15.21
N LEU A 110 11.19 -4.68 15.76
CA LEU A 110 12.42 -4.17 16.36
C LEU A 110 12.28 -3.83 17.86
N SER A 111 11.16 -4.20 18.49
CA SER A 111 10.88 -3.97 19.91
C SER A 111 11.55 -4.98 20.85
#